data_AF-A0A6N2TX21-F1
#
_entry.id   AF-A0A6N2TX21-F1
#
_cell.length_a   1.000
_cell.length_b   1.000
_cell.length_c   1.000
_cell.angle_alpha   90.00
_cell.angle_beta   90.00
_cell.angle_gamma   90.00
#
_symmetry.space_group_name_H-M   'P 1'
#
loop_
_entity.id
_entity.type
_entity.pdbx_description
1 polymer ?
#
loop_
_entity_poly.entity_id
_entity_poly.type
_entity_poly.pdbx_seq_one_letter_code
_entity_poly.pdbx_strand_id
1 'polypeptide(L)' 'MFLRVISTGSKAGNCYALISDSGQILLLDFGCEKKKILRGIDYRVSDVVSAVLTHGHG' A
#
# COMPACT_ATOMS: atom_id res chain seq x y z
N MET A 1 2.99 -9.98 11.93
CA MET A 1 2.44 -9.05 10.90
C MET A 1 2.56 -7.61 11.37
N PHE A 2 2.85 -6.66 10.47
CA PHE A 2 2.79 -5.22 10.76
C PHE A 2 2.14 -4.43 9.61
N LEU A 3 1.49 -3.32 9.94
CA LEU A 3 0.88 -2.41 8.97
C LEU A 3 1.76 -1.17 8.80
N ARG A 4 2.23 -0.94 7.57
CA ARG A 4 2.94 0.29 7.21
C ARG A 4 1.96 1.30 6.60
N VAL A 5 1.96 2.50 7.15
CA VAL A 5 1.23 3.64 6.58
C VAL A 5 2.10 4.30 5.50
N ILE A 6 1.63 4.30 4.26
CA ILE A 6 2.33 4.93 3.12
C ILE A 6 1.76 6.34 2.88
N SER A 7 0.44 6.48 2.93
CA SER A 7 -0.24 7.77 2.73
C SER A 7 -1.55 7.80 3.49
N THR A 8 -1.91 8.96 4.02
CA THR A 8 -3.20 9.21 4.65
C THR A 8 -3.74 10.57 4.20
N GLY A 9 -5.06 10.70 4.20
CA GLY A 9 -5.76 11.96 4.04
C GLY A 9 -6.66 12.00 2.81
N SER A 10 -7.78 12.71 2.95
CA SER A 10 -8.89 12.66 1.98
C SER A 10 -8.53 13.14 0.58
N LYS A 11 -7.60 14.09 0.46
CA LYS A 11 -7.14 14.62 -0.84
C LYS A 11 -5.93 13.89 -1.40
N ALA A 12 -5.00 13.47 -0.54
CA ALA A 12 -3.77 12.80 -0.95
C ALA A 12 -3.96 11.31 -1.26
N GLY A 13 -5.09 10.74 -0.84
CA GLY A 13 -5.43 9.33 -0.96
C GLY A 13 -4.73 8.48 0.10
N ASN A 14 -5.48 7.49 0.60
CA ASN A 14 -4.97 6.53 1.56
C ASN A 14 -4.18 5.43 0.83
N CYS A 15 -3.11 4.98 1.48
CA CYS A 15 -2.36 3.81 1.05
C CYS A 15 -1.63 3.16 2.22
N TYR A 16 -1.73 1.85 2.31
CA TYR A 16 -1.08 1.04 3.34
C TYR A 16 -0.48 -0.24 2.74
N ALA A 17 0.52 -0.78 3.43
CA ALA A 17 1.08 -2.08 3.16
C ALA A 17 0.98 -2.95 4.41
N LEU A 18 0.18 -4.01 4.34
CA LEU A 18 0.13 -5.03 5.38
C LEU A 18 1.19 -6.09 5.07
N ILE A 19 2.18 -6.20 5.95
CA ILE A 19 3.37 -7.02 5.74
C ILE A 19 3.31 -8.21 6.70
N SER A 20 3.31 -9.40 6.11
CA SER A 20 3.35 -10.67 6.82
C SER A 20 4.74 -10.95 7.41
N ASP A 21 4.81 -11.89 8.35
CA ASP A 21 6.08 -12.29 8.96
C ASP A 21 7.01 -13.02 7.97
N SER A 22 6.47 -13.56 6.86
CA SER A 22 7.22 -14.09 5.72
C SER A 22 7.69 -13.02 4.73
N GLY A 23 7.32 -11.75 4.94
CA GLY A 23 7.68 -10.64 4.08
C GLY A 23 6.74 -10.39 2.90
N GLN A 24 5.70 -11.22 2.69
CA GLN A 24 4.67 -10.97 1.67
C GLN A 24 3.89 -9.69 1.99
N ILE A 25 3.55 -8.94 0.95
CA ILE A 25 2.93 -7.62 1.04
C ILE A 25 1.53 -7.66 0.43
N LEU A 26 0.53 -7.22 1.21
CA LEU A 26 -0.81 -6.90 0.73
C LEU A 26 -0.95 -5.38 0.71
N LEU A 27 -1.18 -4.79 -0.47
CA LEU A 27 -1.48 -3.37 -0.58
C LEU A 27 -2.96 -3.11 -0.25
N LEU A 28 -3.23 -2.12 0.61
CA LEU A 28 -4.58 -1.72 1.01
C LEU A 28 -4.78 -0.26 0.65
N ASP A 29 -5.71 -0.01 -0.26
CA ASP A 29 -5.93 1.29 -0.91
C ASP A 29 -4.62 1.83 -1.55
N PHE A 30 -4.69 2.33 -2.77
CA PHE A 30 -3.50 2.79 -3.49
C PHE A 30 -3.79 4.13 -4.16
N GLY A 31 -4.47 4.99 -3.38
CA GLY A 31 -4.96 6.29 -3.84
C GLY A 31 -3.91 7.40 -3.89
N CYS A 32 -2.64 7.08 -3.66
CA CYS A 32 -1.54 8.05 -3.70
C CYS A 32 -0.62 7.83 -4.90
N GLU A 33 0.32 8.74 -5.13
CA GLU A 33 1.24 8.65 -6.26
C GLU A 33 2.04 7.33 -6.29
N LYS A 34 2.12 6.69 -7.46
CA LYS A 34 2.87 5.44 -7.68
C LYS A 34 4.29 5.46 -7.08
N LYS A 35 5.01 6.58 -7.20
CA LYS A 35 6.37 6.72 -6.65
C LYS A 35 6.39 6.61 -5.12
N LYS A 36 5.35 7.11 -4.44
CA LYS A 36 5.19 7.02 -2.99
C LYS A 36 4.90 5.60 -2.56
N ILE A 37 4.07 4.88 -3.32
CA ILE A 37 3.79 3.45 -3.09
C ILE A 37 5.07 2.63 -3.22
N LEU A 38 5.82 2.80 -4.33
CA LEU A 38 7.07 2.08 -4.58
C LEU A 38 8.08 2.31 -3.45
N ARG A 39 8.27 3.56 -3.02
CA ARG A 39 9.12 3.87 -1.86
C ARG A 39 8.58 3.27 -0.57
N GLY A 40 7.27 3.30 -0.37
CA GLY A 40 6.59 2.79 0.83
C GLY A 40 6.78 1.29 1.03
N ILE A 41 6.86 0.52 -0.05
CA ILE A 41 7.16 -0.93 -0.02
C ILE A 41 8.66 -1.23 -0.19
N ASP A 42 9.54 -0.24 -0.03
CA ASP A 42 10.98 -0.39 -0.19
C ASP A 42 11.38 -0.99 -1.56
N TYR A 43 10.61 -0.68 -2.61
CA TYR A 43 10.74 -1.19 -3.99
C TYR A 43 10.63 -2.72 -4.13
N ARG A 44 10.12 -3.42 -3.11
CA ARG A 44 9.93 -4.88 -3.08
C ARG A 44 8.68 -5.33 -3.85
N VAL A 45 8.58 -4.93 -5.12
CA VAL A 45 7.40 -5.19 -5.97
C VAL A 45 7.14 -6.69 -6.14
N SER A 46 8.20 -7.51 -6.21
CA SER A 46 8.11 -8.98 -6.27
C SER A 46 7.40 -9.61 -5.09
N ASP A 47 7.39 -8.92 -3.94
CA ASP A 47 6.86 -9.45 -2.69
C ASP A 47 5.39 -9.05 -2.50
N VAL A 48 4.85 -8.22 -3.39
CA VAL A 48 3.43 -7.86 -3.42
C VAL A 48 2.63 -9.01 -4.01
N VAL A 49 1.82 -9.65 -3.17
CA VAL A 49 1.04 -10.84 -3.55
C VAL A 49 -0.37 -10.50 -4.00
N SER A 50 -0.93 -9.38 -3.53
CA SER A 50 -2.26 -8.90 -3.90
C SER A 50 -2.44 -7.43 -3.49
N ALA A 51 -3.53 -6.83 -3.97
CA ALA A 51 -3.98 -5.51 -3.57
C ALA A 51 -5.50 -5.51 -3.36
N VAL A 52 -5.97 -4.76 -2.36
CA VAL A 52 -7.40 -4.56 -2.08
C VAL A 52 -7.71 -3.07 -2.19
N LEU A 53 -8.68 -2.75 -3.04
CA LEU A 53 -9.30 -1.43 -3.09
C LEU A 53 -10.61 -1.51 -2.32
N THR A 54 -10.72 -0.75 -1.23
CA THR A 54 -11.93 -0.78 -0.39
C THR A 54 -13.13 -0.17 -1.12
N HIS A 55 -12.89 0.90 -1.88
CA HIS A 55 -13.87 1.59 -2.72
C HIS A 55 -13.17 2.52 -3.72
N GLY A 56 -13.89 2.91 -4.78
CA GLY A 56 -13.46 3.97 -5.69
C GLY A 56 -13.99 5.33 -5.23
N HIS A 57 -13.14 6.36 -5.28
CA HIS A 57 -13.59 7.75 -5.19
C HIS A 57 -14.04 8.22 -6.58
N GLY A 58 -15.10 9.02 -6.63
CA GLY A 58 -15.61 9.65 -7.86
C GLY A 58 -14.86 10.93 -8.22
#